data_AF-A0A534JC71-F1
#
_entry.id   AF-A0A534JC71-F1
#
_cell.length_a   1.000
_cell.length_b   1.000
_cell.length_c   1.000
_cell.angle_alpha   90.00
_cell.angle_beta   90.00
_cell.angle_gamma   90.00
#
_symmetry.space_group_name_H-M   'P 1'
#
loop_
_entity.id
_entity.type
_entity.pdbx_description
1 polymer ?
#
loop_
_entity_poly.entity_id
_entity_poly.type
_entity_poly.pdbx_seq_one_letter_code
_entity_poly.pdbx_strand_id
1 'polypeptide(L)'
;MAGRETFYCYACLRGHETDSAIGRSHARFDIDADASTSAVQSHIREFYLQTKGVQAAFRILGFEGVRIHPPRFGGGWPPREEIERRYRGLVKRSHPDAGGNPEKFRRVQWAIEILRRYRPPEEYRSDAGAGDPAEFSES
;
A
#
# COMPACT_ATOMS: atom_id res chain seq x y z
N MET A 1 -0.70 -16.64 24.60
CA MET A 1 -1.49 -16.01 23.52
C MET A 1 -1.43 -16.97 22.35
N ALA A 2 -2.56 -17.52 21.90
CA ALA A 2 -2.59 -18.36 20.71
C ALA A 2 -2.10 -17.49 19.54
N GLY A 3 -0.91 -17.80 19.02
CA GLY A 3 -0.37 -17.12 17.85
C GLY A 3 -1.32 -17.30 16.69
N ARG A 4 -1.50 -16.27 15.88
CA ARG A 4 -2.35 -16.36 14.69
C ARG A 4 -1.78 -17.43 13.78
N GLU A 5 -2.57 -18.44 13.42
CA GLU A 5 -2.11 -19.56 12.57
C GLU A 5 -1.83 -19.10 11.13
N THR A 6 -2.44 -17.99 10.71
CA THR A 6 -2.25 -17.41 9.38
C THR A 6 -2.09 -15.89 9.40
N PHE A 7 -1.39 -15.36 8.40
CA PHE A 7 -1.21 -13.92 8.19
C PHE A 7 -1.25 -13.56 6.71
N TYR A 8 -1.49 -12.28 6.39
CA TYR A 8 -1.51 -11.81 5.00
C TYR A 8 -0.21 -11.08 4.64
N CYS A 9 0.53 -11.64 3.68
CA CYS A 9 1.78 -11.07 3.21
C CYS A 9 1.52 -10.03 2.13
N TYR A 10 1.86 -8.76 2.39
CA TYR A 10 1.70 -7.70 1.38
C TYR A 10 2.71 -7.83 0.22
N ALA A 11 3.83 -8.52 0.41
CA ALA A 11 4.82 -8.69 -0.65
C ALA A 11 4.34 -9.63 -1.78
N CYS A 12 3.53 -10.64 -1.46
CA CYS A 12 2.99 -11.58 -2.44
C CYS A 12 1.46 -11.59 -2.54
N LEU A 13 0.77 -10.76 -1.75
CA LEU A 13 -0.69 -10.61 -1.72
C LEU A 13 -1.46 -11.90 -1.38
N ARG A 14 -0.87 -12.77 -0.55
CA ARG A 14 -1.43 -14.08 -0.18
C ARG A 14 -1.44 -14.29 1.33
N GLY A 15 -2.35 -15.15 1.78
CA GLY A 15 -2.33 -15.70 3.12
C GLY A 15 -1.24 -16.77 3.26
N HIS A 16 -0.57 -16.81 4.40
CA HIS A 16 0.42 -17.83 4.75
C HIS A 16 0.16 -18.37 6.15
N GLU A 17 0.43 -19.66 6.33
CA GLU A 17 0.50 -20.29 7.64
C GLU A 17 1.83 -19.91 8.32
N THR A 18 1.79 -19.57 9.60
CA THR A 18 2.96 -19.11 10.38
C THR A 18 4.07 -20.16 10.45
N ASP A 19 3.71 -21.44 10.56
CA ASP A 19 4.65 -22.54 10.73
C ASP A 19 5.25 -23.06 9.41
N SER A 20 4.70 -22.63 8.28
CA SER A 20 5.22 -23.01 6.97
C SER A 20 6.60 -22.40 6.71
N ALA A 21 7.44 -23.10 5.93
CA ALA A 21 8.76 -22.58 5.55
C ALA A 21 8.66 -21.22 4.81
N ILE A 22 7.65 -21.09 3.95
CA ILE A 22 7.36 -19.86 3.21
C ILE A 22 6.84 -18.77 4.17
N GLY A 23 5.93 -19.12 5.08
CA GLY A 23 5.38 -18.21 6.09
C GLY A 23 6.46 -17.60 6.98
N ARG A 24 7.42 -18.39 7.47
CA ARG A 24 8.55 -17.88 8.26
C ARG A 24 9.39 -16.83 7.50
N SER A 25 9.63 -17.05 6.21
CA SER A 25 10.34 -16.09 5.35
C SER A 25 9.53 -14.83 5.06
N HIS A 26 8.20 -14.97 5.05
CA HIS A 26 7.24 -13.91 4.71
C HIS A 26 6.68 -13.16 5.93
N ALA A 27 6.93 -13.62 7.15
CA ALA A 27 6.39 -13.04 8.38
C ALA A 27 6.75 -11.55 8.54
N ARG A 28 7.94 -11.14 8.06
CA ARG A 28 8.37 -9.73 8.01
C ARG A 28 7.50 -8.82 7.11
N PHE A 29 6.70 -9.41 6.23
CA PHE A 29 5.78 -8.72 5.33
C PHE A 29 4.31 -8.91 5.74
N ASP A 30 4.05 -9.34 6.97
CA ASP A 30 2.69 -9.34 7.51
C ASP A 30 2.17 -7.90 7.65
N ILE A 31 0.93 -7.69 7.21
CA ILE A 31 0.21 -6.42 7.38
C ILE A 31 0.02 -6.07 8.87
N ASP A 32 -0.06 -7.07 9.73
CA ASP A 32 -0.33 -6.91 11.16
C ASP A 32 0.92 -7.06 12.05
N ALA A 33 2.08 -7.36 11.47
CA ALA A 33 3.32 -7.46 12.26
C ALA A 33 3.69 -6.09 12.83
N ASP A 34 3.79 -6.02 14.16
CA ASP A 34 4.37 -4.87 14.86
C ASP A 34 5.90 -4.90 14.73
N ALA A 35 6.52 -3.73 14.62
CA ALA A 35 7.95 -3.58 14.36
C ALA A 35 8.84 -3.78 15.62
N SER A 36 8.29 -4.33 16.69
CA SER A 36 8.74 -4.15 18.07
C SER A 36 9.98 -4.94 18.50
N THR A 37 10.76 -5.52 17.57
CA THR A 37 11.93 -6.34 17.95
C THR A 37 13.26 -5.58 17.97
N SER A 38 13.44 -4.48 17.20
CA SER A 38 14.58 -3.54 17.32
C SER A 38 14.45 -2.35 16.35
N ALA A 39 15.16 -1.24 16.61
CA ALA A 39 15.19 -0.06 15.73
C ALA A 39 15.64 -0.39 14.28
N VAL A 40 16.58 -1.32 14.11
CA VAL A 40 17.05 -1.76 12.79
C VAL A 40 15.94 -2.50 12.04
N GLN A 41 15.23 -3.41 12.71
CA GLN A 41 14.10 -4.13 12.12
C GLN A 41 12.96 -3.17 11.75
N SER A 42 12.71 -2.16 12.58
CA SER A 42 11.75 -1.09 12.27
C SER A 42 12.13 -0.33 11.00
N HIS A 43 13.40 0.05 10.83
CA HIS A 43 13.86 0.77 9.65
C HIS A 43 13.77 -0.07 8.37
N ILE A 44 14.16 -1.35 8.44
CA ILE A 44 14.04 -2.29 7.32
C ILE A 44 12.57 -2.48 6.93
N ARG A 45 11.68 -2.63 7.91
CA ARG A 45 10.24 -2.74 7.67
C ARG A 45 9.68 -1.49 7.01
N GLU A 46 10.07 -0.31 7.51
CA GLU A 46 9.66 0.98 6.95
C GLU A 46 10.03 1.09 5.46
N PHE A 47 11.26 0.71 5.11
CA PHE A 47 11.72 0.68 3.72
C PHE A 47 10.85 -0.25 2.84
N TYR A 48 10.49 -1.44 3.34
CA TYR A 48 9.62 -2.35 2.59
C TYR A 48 8.18 -1.86 2.46
N LEU A 49 7.66 -1.15 3.46
CA LEU A 49 6.33 -0.54 3.38
C LEU A 49 6.30 0.57 2.32
N GLN A 50 7.32 1.44 2.30
CA GLN A 50 7.44 2.51 1.31
C GLN A 50 7.50 1.98 -0.13
N THR A 51 8.15 0.83 -0.34
CA THR A 51 8.37 0.24 -1.66
C THR A 51 7.28 -0.75 -2.05
N LYS A 52 7.21 -1.89 -1.35
CA LYS A 52 6.29 -3.00 -1.64
C LYS A 52 4.91 -2.76 -1.03
N GLY A 53 4.85 -2.16 0.16
CA GLY A 53 3.59 -1.90 0.87
C GLY A 53 2.68 -0.95 0.09
N VAL A 54 3.23 0.15 -0.45
CA VAL A 54 2.49 1.10 -1.29
C VAL A 54 1.93 0.41 -2.55
N GLN A 55 2.75 -0.37 -3.25
CA GLN A 55 2.30 -1.12 -4.43
C GLN A 55 1.20 -2.14 -4.08
N ALA A 56 1.36 -2.85 -2.95
CA ALA A 56 0.37 -3.79 -2.45
C ALA A 56 -0.95 -3.10 -2.11
N ALA A 57 -0.89 -1.93 -1.47
CA ALA A 57 -2.06 -1.15 -1.10
C ALA A 57 -2.87 -0.69 -2.34
N PHE A 58 -2.19 -0.25 -3.41
CA PHE A 58 -2.86 0.04 -4.69
C PHE A 58 -3.60 -1.17 -5.25
N ARG A 59 -2.93 -2.33 -5.28
CA ARG A 59 -3.54 -3.59 -5.77
C ARG A 59 -4.73 -4.02 -4.93
N ILE A 60 -4.66 -3.90 -3.60
CA ILE A 60 -5.78 -4.20 -2.69
C ILE A 60 -6.98 -3.31 -2.97
N LEU A 61 -6.76 -2.02 -3.26
CA LEU A 61 -7.84 -1.10 -3.64
C LEU A 61 -8.33 -1.26 -5.09
N GLY A 62 -7.69 -2.16 -5.86
CA GLY A 62 -8.06 -2.47 -7.24
C GLY A 62 -7.48 -1.51 -8.28
N PHE A 63 -6.38 -0.84 -7.96
CA PHE A 63 -5.59 -0.08 -8.95
C PHE A 63 -4.55 -1.00 -9.59
N GLU A 64 -4.57 -1.09 -10.91
CA GLU A 64 -3.59 -1.81 -11.71
C GLU A 64 -2.68 -0.83 -12.45
N GLY A 65 -1.45 -1.24 -12.75
CA GLY A 65 -0.54 -0.45 -13.58
C GLY A 65 0.01 0.84 -12.94
N VAL A 66 -0.21 1.08 -11.65
CA VAL A 66 0.36 2.23 -10.93
C VAL A 66 1.88 2.07 -10.83
N ARG A 67 2.61 2.81 -11.66
CA ARG A 67 4.08 2.83 -11.69
C ARG A 67 4.61 3.96 -10.82
N ILE A 68 4.77 3.69 -9.54
CA ILE A 68 5.46 4.60 -8.62
C ILE A 68 6.93 4.20 -8.55
N HIS A 69 7.83 5.18 -8.61
CA HIS A 69 9.27 5.02 -8.44
C HIS A 69 9.72 5.56 -7.07
N PRO A 70 9.82 4.73 -6.01
CA PRO A 70 10.51 5.10 -4.78
C PRO A 70 12.00 5.39 -5.07
N PRO A 71 12.70 6.29 -4.36
CA PRO A 71 12.30 6.96 -3.11
C PRO A 71 11.71 8.36 -3.32
N ARG A 72 11.58 8.82 -4.56
CA ARG A 72 11.11 10.17 -4.89
C ARG A 72 9.65 10.10 -5.29
N PHE A 73 8.78 10.54 -4.38
CA PHE A 73 7.38 10.71 -4.68
C PHE A 73 7.21 11.66 -5.87
N GLY A 74 6.80 11.14 -7.02
CA GLY A 74 6.66 11.94 -8.24
C GLY A 74 6.06 11.11 -9.37
N GLY A 75 4.93 11.57 -9.88
CA GLY A 75 4.20 10.97 -11.01
C GLY A 75 3.41 9.69 -10.69
N GLY A 76 2.27 9.50 -11.36
CA GLY A 76 1.53 8.23 -11.39
C GLY A 76 0.63 7.91 -10.21
N TRP A 77 0.56 8.76 -9.17
CA TRP A 77 -0.41 8.57 -8.08
C TRP A 77 -1.83 8.91 -8.53
N PRO A 78 -2.82 8.02 -8.33
CA PRO A 78 -4.22 8.34 -8.57
C PRO A 78 -4.70 9.54 -7.72
N PRO A 79 -5.71 10.29 -8.20
CA PRO A 79 -6.33 11.38 -7.45
C PRO A 79 -6.81 10.92 -6.06
N ARG A 80 -6.75 11.83 -5.08
CA ARG A 80 -7.18 11.51 -3.70
C ARG A 80 -8.60 10.97 -3.66
N GLU A 81 -9.47 11.67 -4.35
CA GLU A 81 -10.90 11.40 -4.39
C GLU A 81 -11.19 10.03 -5.02
N GLU A 82 -10.39 9.61 -6.01
CA GLU A 82 -10.53 8.29 -6.61
C GLU A 82 -10.15 7.18 -5.63
N ILE A 83 -9.02 7.35 -4.92
CA ILE A 83 -8.58 6.41 -3.88
C ILE A 83 -9.66 6.30 -2.78
N GLU A 84 -10.16 7.44 -2.29
CA GLU A 84 -11.20 7.45 -1.26
C GLU A 84 -12.51 6.85 -1.74
N ARG A 85 -12.91 7.09 -2.98
CA ARG A 85 -14.12 6.52 -3.59
C ARG A 85 -14.04 5.00 -3.68
N ARG A 86 -12.91 4.46 -4.14
CA ARG A 86 -12.65 3.01 -4.21
C ARG A 86 -12.65 2.39 -2.82
N TYR A 87 -11.97 3.03 -1.87
CA TYR A 87 -11.96 2.62 -0.46
C TYR A 87 -13.39 2.54 0.12
N ARG A 88 -14.20 3.61 0.01
CA ARG A 88 -15.58 3.63 0.51
C ARG A 88 -16.44 2.52 -0.13
N GLY A 89 -16.25 2.27 -1.42
CA GLY A 89 -16.93 1.18 -2.12
C GLY A 89 -16.54 -0.21 -1.60
N LEU A 90 -15.24 -0.45 -1.36
CA LEU A 90 -14.75 -1.72 -0.82
C LEU A 90 -15.15 -1.95 0.63
N VAL A 91 -15.11 -0.89 1.45
CA VAL A 91 -15.59 -0.90 2.84
C VAL A 91 -17.05 -1.32 2.88
N LYS A 92 -17.93 -0.68 2.11
CA LYS A 92 -19.36 -1.03 2.08
C LYS A 92 -19.60 -2.49 1.70
N ARG A 93 -18.84 -3.04 0.75
CA ARG A 93 -18.99 -4.43 0.29
C ARG A 93 -18.38 -5.47 1.24
N SER A 94 -17.35 -5.09 1.99
CA SER A 94 -16.58 -6.03 2.82
C SER A 94 -16.90 -5.88 4.30
N HIS A 95 -17.78 -4.95 4.68
CA HIS A 95 -18.09 -4.65 6.08
C HIS A 95 -18.66 -5.90 6.78
N PRO A 96 -18.10 -6.32 7.94
CA PRO A 96 -18.56 -7.51 8.64
C PRO A 96 -20.04 -7.40 9.07
N ASP A 97 -20.48 -6.22 9.51
CA ASP A 97 -21.90 -5.99 9.87
C ASP A 97 -22.87 -6.12 8.70
N ALA A 98 -22.38 -6.05 7.46
CA ALA A 98 -23.18 -6.29 6.26
C ALA A 98 -23.05 -7.75 5.75
N GLY A 99 -22.49 -8.66 6.55
CA GLY A 99 -22.16 -10.03 6.15
C GLY A 99 -20.90 -10.13 5.27
N GLY A 100 -20.10 -9.08 5.20
CA GLY A 100 -18.85 -9.03 4.44
C GLY A 100 -17.70 -9.79 5.10
N ASN A 101 -16.65 -10.06 4.33
CA ASN A 101 -15.50 -10.80 4.83
C ASN A 101 -14.59 -9.89 5.70
N PRO A 102 -14.41 -10.21 7.00
CA PRO A 102 -13.65 -9.38 7.93
C PRO A 102 -12.15 -9.33 7.61
N GLU A 103 -11.56 -10.38 7.04
CA GLU A 103 -10.16 -10.34 6.60
C GLU A 103 -9.98 -9.38 5.42
N LYS A 104 -10.90 -9.42 4.44
CA LYS A 104 -10.88 -8.47 3.32
C LYS A 104 -11.04 -7.04 3.82
N PHE A 105 -11.93 -6.81 4.78
CA PHE A 105 -12.09 -5.51 5.43
C PHE A 105 -10.79 -5.01 6.05
N ARG A 106 -10.09 -5.85 6.82
CA ARG A 106 -8.80 -5.51 7.42
C ARG A 106 -7.75 -5.14 6.38
N ARG A 107 -7.63 -5.91 5.29
CA ARG A 107 -6.70 -5.60 4.18
C ARG A 107 -7.01 -4.24 3.55
N VAL A 108 -8.29 -3.90 3.38
CA VAL A 108 -8.74 -2.62 2.83
C VAL A 108 -8.42 -1.45 3.77
N GLN A 109 -8.58 -1.62 5.09
CA GLN A 109 -8.18 -0.63 6.09
C GLN A 109 -6.67 -0.39 6.04
N TRP A 110 -5.88 -1.46 6.11
CA TRP A 110 -4.42 -1.37 6.03
C TRP A 110 -3.97 -0.65 4.75
N ALA A 111 -4.56 -0.99 3.60
CA ALA A 111 -4.20 -0.37 2.33
C ALA A 111 -4.41 1.15 2.33
N ILE A 112 -5.55 1.65 2.84
CA ILE A 112 -5.79 3.10 2.87
C ILE A 112 -4.84 3.81 3.85
N GLU A 113 -4.49 3.18 4.96
CA GLU A 113 -3.54 3.74 5.94
C GLU A 113 -2.14 3.89 5.35
N ILE A 114 -1.64 2.86 4.66
CA ILE A 114 -0.35 2.90 3.96
C ILE A 114 -0.33 4.01 2.90
N LEU A 115 -1.39 4.11 2.09
CA LEU A 115 -1.46 5.16 1.06
C LEU A 115 -1.55 6.56 1.64
N ARG A 116 -2.21 6.75 2.80
CA ARG A 116 -2.25 8.04 3.49
C ARG A 116 -0.91 8.41 4.08
N ARG A 117 -0.21 7.45 4.68
CA ARG A 117 1.09 7.64 5.32
C ARG A 117 2.19 8.03 4.33
N TYR A 118 2.21 7.40 3.16
CA TYR A 118 3.25 7.60 2.14
C TYR A 118 2.78 8.43 0.95
N ARG A 119 1.66 9.14 1.08
CA ARG A 119 1.21 10.05 0.02
C ARG A 119 2.22 11.20 -0.09
N PRO A 120 2.72 11.54 -1.29
CA PRO A 120 3.39 12.83 -1.48
C PRO A 120 2.49 13.97 -1.04
N PRO A 121 3.04 15.00 -0.37
CA PRO A 121 2.40 16.30 -0.24
C PRO A 121 1.97 16.79 -1.63
N GLU A 122 0.87 17.55 -1.70
CA GLU A 122 0.34 18.08 -2.97
C GLU A 122 1.38 18.92 -3.72
N GLU A 123 2.29 19.55 -2.97
CA GLU A 123 3.44 20.33 -3.48
C GLU A 123 4.37 19.53 -4.40
N TYR A 124 4.48 18.20 -4.24
CA TYR A 124 5.34 17.32 -5.06
C TYR A 124 4.61 16.68 -6.25
N ARG A 125 3.32 16.99 -6.47
CA ARG A 125 2.55 16.48 -7.62
C ARG A 125 2.68 17.37 -8.87
N SER A 126 3.13 18.60 -8.72
CA SER A 126 3.05 19.66 -9.73
C SER A 126 4.04 19.53 -10.90
N ASP A 127 5.10 18.71 -10.79
CA ASP A 127 6.13 18.60 -11.83
C ASP A 127 5.79 17.60 -12.96
N ALA A 128 4.63 16.93 -12.92
CA ALA A 128 4.24 15.95 -13.93
C ALA A 128 3.39 16.51 -15.09
N GLY A 129 3.29 17.84 -15.23
CA GLY A 129 2.40 18.47 -16.23
C GLY A 129 2.81 19.83 -16.79
N ALA A 130 3.93 20.41 -16.39
CA ALA A 130 4.44 21.67 -16.96
C ALA A 130 5.69 21.41 -17.82
N GLY A 131 5.54 20.56 -18.84
CA GLY A 131 6.40 20.67 -20.02
C GLY A 131 5.85 21.81 -20.86
N ASP A 132 6.43 23.00 -20.70
CA ASP A 132 6.17 24.18 -21.52
C ASP A 132 6.50 23.85 -23.00
N PRO A 133 5.54 23.86 -23.94
CA PRO A 133 5.81 23.66 -25.35
C PRO A 133 5.84 25.01 -26.06
N ALA A 134 6.70 25.95 -25.67
CA ALA A 134 6.78 27.21 -26.41
C ALA A 134 8.11 27.96 -26.31
N GLU A 135 9.27 27.37 -26.61
CA GLU A 135 10.43 28.15 -27.08
C GLU A 135 11.31 27.34 -28.06
N PHE A 136 10.84 27.17 -29.29
CA PHE A 136 11.70 27.01 -30.47
C PHE A 136 10.97 27.63 -31.68
N SER A 137 10.98 28.96 -31.75
CA SER A 137 10.87 29.69 -33.01
C SER A 137 12.22 30.37 -33.24
N GLU A 138 13.11 29.67 -33.94
CA GLU A 138 14.22 30.29 -34.63
C GLU A 138 13.66 31.02 -35.86
N SER A 139 13.87 32.34 -35.94
CA SER A 139 13.90 33.13 -37.18
C SER A 139 14.71 34.40 -36.94
#